data_AF-A0A0F9LPM6-F1
#
_entry.id   AF-A0A0F9LPM6-F1
#
_cell.length_a   1.000
_cell.length_b   1.000
_cell.length_c   1.000
_cell.angle_alpha   90.00
_cell.angle_beta   90.00
_cell.angle_gamma   90.00
#
_symmetry.space_group_name_H-M   'P 1'
#
loop_
_entity.id
_entity.type
_entity.pdbx_description
1 polymer ?
#
loop_
_entity_poly.entity_id
_entity_poly.type
_entity_poly.pdbx_seq_one_letter_code
_entity_poly.pdbx_strand_id
1 'polypeptide(L)'
;MNELNRLRIRTVHPKENFSIIDIENIKRDIKSICRGVAGKHMVEFIDNYEDPYQLNLIKIVDPGDNCINNLPPADYDLDGGFVGRKKEIKEIKNKLYSKLDRIITIMGAGGVGKTALALEVAKRIVEDEKNPFRAIIWFSAKEERLTDIEIVKIEPSIKNLQQLLNDVLQVIDRIAYENYQEADVPIEYCVRYVHKRFEEFDREYLLIIDNLETILENEPLIRFIEDAPCKLLITSRIGLGKLERPFQLKKLIESDSLCNGV
;
A
#
# COMPACT_ATOMS: atom_id res chain seq x y z
N MET A 1 15.74 39.37 12.57
CA MET A 1 15.15 39.42 11.21
C MET A 1 16.01 38.69 10.16
N ASN A 2 17.34 38.86 10.16
CA ASN A 2 18.23 38.22 9.18
C ASN A 2 18.40 36.69 9.33
N GLU A 3 18.30 36.12 10.53
CA GLU A 3 18.41 34.66 10.71
C GLU A 3 17.15 33.90 10.28
N LEU A 4 15.98 34.47 10.53
CA LEU A 4 14.68 33.89 10.11
C LEU A 4 14.60 33.72 8.59
N ASN A 5 15.21 34.64 7.84
CA ASN A 5 15.30 34.53 6.38
C ASN A 5 16.19 33.37 5.89
N ARG A 6 17.07 32.80 6.73
CA ARG A 6 17.91 31.65 6.37
C ARG A 6 17.16 30.32 6.48
N LEU A 7 16.12 30.25 7.33
CA LEU A 7 15.27 29.07 7.51
C LEU A 7 14.15 28.98 6.45
N ARG A 8 14.04 29.97 5.55
CA ARG A 8 13.07 29.98 4.46
C ARG A 8 13.50 29.04 3.33
N ILE A 9 12.63 28.09 2.98
CA ILE A 9 12.73 27.31 1.74
C ILE A 9 12.57 28.29 0.56
N ARG A 10 13.61 28.43 -0.27
CA ARG A 10 13.73 29.45 -1.34
C ARG A 10 12.88 29.18 -2.59
N THR A 11 12.17 28.06 -2.67
CA THR A 11 11.42 27.64 -3.87
C THR A 11 9.97 28.12 -3.92
N VAL A 12 9.45 28.71 -2.85
CA VAL A 12 8.16 29.42 -2.87
C VAL A 12 8.48 30.91 -2.97
N HIS A 13 7.93 31.62 -3.95
CA HIS A 13 7.92 33.08 -3.99
C HIS A 13 6.67 33.59 -3.26
N PRO A 14 6.77 34.19 -2.05
CA PRO A 14 5.63 34.82 -1.40
C PRO A 14 5.83 36.33 -1.32
N LYS A 15 4.75 37.08 -1.53
CA LYS A 15 4.74 38.55 -1.55
C LYS A 15 4.94 39.22 -0.17
N GLU A 16 5.20 38.50 0.93
CA GLU A 16 5.24 39.08 2.28
C GLU A 16 6.39 38.56 3.18
N ASN A 17 6.80 39.39 4.14
CA ASN A 17 7.86 39.11 5.12
C ASN A 17 7.36 38.13 6.19
N PHE A 18 8.07 37.02 6.36
CA PHE A 18 7.79 35.97 7.36
C PHE A 18 8.32 36.45 8.72
N SER A 19 7.41 36.57 9.67
CA SER A 19 7.62 37.17 10.98
C SER A 19 7.71 36.11 12.07
N ILE A 20 8.10 36.53 13.28
CA ILE A 20 8.07 35.69 14.48
C ILE A 20 6.63 35.22 14.78
N ILE A 21 5.63 36.04 14.46
CA ILE A 21 4.21 35.72 14.64
C ILE A 21 3.80 34.53 13.77
N ASP A 22 4.32 34.45 12.54
CA ASP A 22 4.05 33.34 11.63
C ASP A 22 4.61 32.01 12.16
N ILE A 23 5.79 32.05 12.79
CA ILE A 23 6.37 30.88 13.47
C ILE A 23 5.49 30.44 14.64
N GLU A 24 5.05 31.37 15.48
CA GLU A 24 4.19 31.04 16.61
C GLU A 24 2.82 30.50 16.17
N ASN A 25 2.30 30.98 15.04
CA ASN A 25 1.09 30.42 14.43
C ASN A 25 1.32 29.00 13.92
N ILE A 26 2.42 28.74 13.20
CA ILE A 26 2.78 27.39 12.72
C ILE A 26 2.95 26.42 13.89
N LYS A 27 3.65 26.81 14.97
CA LYS A 27 3.80 25.99 16.18
C LYS A 27 2.43 25.63 16.77
N ARG A 28 1.51 26.60 16.82
CA ARG A 28 0.14 26.39 17.31
C ARG A 28 -0.63 25.40 16.44
N ASP A 29 -0.53 25.54 15.12
CA ASP A 29 -1.22 24.66 14.17
C ASP A 29 -0.70 23.23 14.26
N ILE A 30 0.63 23.04 14.31
CA ILE A 30 1.24 21.71 14.48
C ILE A 30 0.77 21.07 15.78
N LYS A 31 0.79 21.80 16.91
CA LYS A 31 0.27 21.28 18.19
C LYS A 31 -1.21 20.90 18.12
N SER A 32 -2.00 21.63 17.33
CA SER A 32 -3.41 21.32 17.14
C SER A 32 -3.62 20.04 16.30
N ILE A 33 -2.73 19.75 15.36
CA ILE A 33 -2.75 18.54 14.53
C ILE A 33 -2.23 17.33 15.34
N CYS A 34 -1.15 17.49 16.09
CA CYS A 34 -0.47 16.43 16.85
C CYS A 34 -1.17 16.06 18.17
N ARG A 35 -2.50 15.91 18.17
CA ARG A 35 -3.26 15.47 19.37
C ARG A 35 -3.24 13.95 19.49
N GLY A 36 -2.75 13.43 20.61
CA GLY A 36 -2.73 11.99 20.92
C GLY A 36 -1.35 11.46 21.31
N VAL A 37 -1.28 10.17 21.64
CA VAL A 37 -0.05 9.54 22.16
C VAL A 37 1.10 9.61 21.14
N ALA A 38 0.80 9.43 19.86
CA ALA A 38 1.78 9.51 18.77
C ALA A 38 2.34 10.93 18.54
N GLY A 39 1.57 11.97 18.88
CA GLY A 39 1.97 13.37 18.70
C GLY A 39 2.75 13.96 19.88
N LYS A 40 2.82 13.27 21.02
CA LYS A 40 3.37 13.80 22.28
C LYS A 40 4.84 14.23 22.15
N HIS A 41 5.66 13.42 21.48
CA HIS A 41 7.08 13.73 21.24
C HIS A 41 7.29 14.97 20.36
N MET A 42 6.40 15.19 19.38
CA MET A 42 6.46 16.39 18.53
C MET A 42 6.08 17.65 19.32
N VAL A 43 5.08 17.57 20.20
CA VAL A 43 4.69 18.67 21.09
C VAL A 43 5.83 19.02 22.06
N GLU A 44 6.44 18.01 22.69
CA GLU A 44 7.60 18.18 23.58
C GLU A 44 8.80 18.79 22.85
N PHE A 45 9.05 18.39 21.59
CA PHE A 45 10.09 18.99 20.77
C PHE A 45 9.83 20.47 20.50
N ILE A 46 8.61 20.84 20.10
CA ILE A 46 8.23 22.23 19.80
C ILE A 46 8.38 23.12 21.04
N ASP A 47 8.07 22.59 22.22
CA ASP A 47 8.17 23.32 23.49
C ASP A 47 9.60 23.58 23.95
N ASN A 48 10.55 22.69 23.61
CA ASN A 48 11.94 22.75 24.07
C ASN A 48 12.93 23.19 22.97
N TYR A 49 12.42 23.67 21.83
CA TYR A 49 13.24 24.08 20.68
C TYR A 49 13.96 25.41 20.94
N GLU A 50 15.29 25.36 21.05
CA GLU A 50 16.14 26.54 21.32
C GLU A 50 17.12 26.87 20.17
N ASP A 51 17.45 25.90 19.29
CA ASP A 51 18.48 26.07 18.24
C ASP A 51 18.05 25.50 16.87
N PRO A 52 18.12 26.28 15.77
CA PRO A 52 17.86 25.80 14.41
C PRO A 52 18.73 24.65 13.92
N TYR A 53 19.90 24.37 14.50
CA TYR A 53 20.66 23.16 14.16
C TYR A 53 20.04 21.89 14.74
N GLN A 54 19.13 21.99 15.73
CA GLN A 54 18.34 20.84 16.21
C GLN A 54 17.34 20.33 15.15
N LEU A 55 17.00 21.12 14.13
CA LEU A 55 16.20 20.65 12.98
C LEU A 55 16.92 19.53 12.20
N ASN A 56 18.25 19.50 12.19
CA ASN A 56 19.02 18.41 11.59
C ASN A 56 18.99 17.12 12.43
N LEU A 57 18.53 17.20 13.69
CA LEU A 57 18.32 16.07 14.58
C LEU A 57 16.86 15.60 14.60
N ILE A 58 15.91 16.42 14.13
CA ILE A 58 14.58 15.94 13.79
C ILE A 58 14.74 15.02 12.60
N LYS A 59 14.73 13.72 12.84
CA LYS A 59 14.25 12.81 11.80
C LYS A 59 12.82 13.24 11.51
N ILE A 60 12.61 13.90 10.37
CA ILE A 60 11.31 13.81 9.72
C ILE A 60 11.09 12.32 9.59
N VAL A 61 10.16 11.79 10.38
CA VAL A 61 9.63 10.46 10.12
C VAL A 61 8.93 10.62 8.79
N ASP A 62 9.66 10.29 7.71
CA ASP A 62 9.02 9.89 6.47
C ASP A 62 7.97 8.85 6.88
N PRO A 63 6.73 8.87 6.39
CA PRO A 63 5.71 7.90 6.78
C PRO A 63 6.16 6.43 6.72
N GLY A 64 7.33 6.15 6.13
CA GLY A 64 8.05 4.88 6.09
C GLY A 64 8.46 4.22 7.42
N ASP A 65 7.97 4.64 8.60
CA ASP A 65 7.86 3.71 9.74
C ASP A 65 6.58 2.85 9.67
N ASN A 66 5.61 3.24 8.84
CA ASN A 66 4.44 2.44 8.50
C ASN A 66 4.44 2.09 7.01
N CYS A 67 4.12 0.84 6.69
CA CYS A 67 3.97 0.39 5.32
C CYS A 67 2.87 1.15 4.58
N ILE A 68 3.24 1.93 3.56
CA ILE A 68 2.31 2.70 2.72
C ILE A 68 1.41 1.70 1.98
N ASN A 69 0.10 1.93 1.96
CA ASN A 69 -0.81 1.01 1.29
C ASN A 69 -2.10 1.67 0.81
N ASN A 70 -2.75 1.03 -0.16
CA ASN A 70 -4.08 1.36 -0.68
C ASN A 70 -5.05 0.19 -0.47
N LEU A 71 -4.95 -0.52 0.66
CA LEU A 71 -5.82 -1.68 0.92
C LEU A 71 -7.29 -1.26 0.93
N PRO A 72 -8.18 -2.02 0.26
CA PRO A 72 -9.61 -1.74 0.30
C PRO A 72 -10.17 -1.98 1.71
N PRO A 73 -11.31 -1.35 2.06
CA PRO A 73 -12.04 -1.72 3.26
C PRO A 73 -12.44 -3.20 3.18
N ALA A 74 -12.47 -3.88 4.32
CA ALA A 74 -12.95 -5.25 4.34
C ALA A 74 -14.47 -5.28 4.36
N ASP A 75 -15.06 -5.77 3.26
CA ASP A 75 -16.51 -5.92 3.13
C ASP A 75 -17.13 -6.87 4.18
N TYR A 76 -16.31 -7.71 4.85
CA TYR A 76 -16.75 -8.69 5.85
C TYR A 76 -16.76 -8.17 7.30
N ASP A 77 -16.37 -6.91 7.54
CA ASP A 77 -16.32 -6.36 8.91
C ASP A 77 -17.71 -6.05 9.49
N LEU A 78 -18.76 -6.01 8.67
CA LEU A 78 -20.14 -5.69 9.10
C LEU A 78 -20.87 -6.89 9.77
N ASP A 79 -20.51 -8.13 9.42
CA ASP A 79 -21.24 -9.37 9.78
C ASP A 79 -20.42 -10.39 10.60
N GLY A 80 -19.54 -9.91 11.49
CA GLY A 80 -18.81 -10.78 12.43
C GLY A 80 -17.33 -11.02 12.10
N GLY A 81 -16.78 -10.30 11.11
CA GLY A 81 -15.34 -10.21 10.86
C GLY A 81 -14.72 -11.45 10.20
N PHE A 82 -13.39 -11.42 10.03
CA PHE A 82 -12.65 -12.52 9.42
C PHE A 82 -12.42 -13.67 10.42
N VAL A 83 -13.00 -14.85 10.14
CA VAL A 83 -12.92 -16.01 11.03
C VAL A 83 -11.98 -17.09 10.48
N GLY A 84 -11.16 -17.67 11.36
CA GLY A 84 -10.33 -18.84 11.06
C GLY A 84 -9.07 -18.54 10.24
N ARG A 85 -8.61 -19.54 9.47
CA ARG A 85 -7.46 -19.47 8.53
C ARG A 85 -6.11 -19.06 9.13
N LYS A 86 -5.93 -19.21 10.44
CA LYS A 86 -4.68 -18.81 11.14
C LYS A 86 -3.45 -19.51 10.54
N LYS A 87 -3.60 -20.77 10.13
CA LYS A 87 -2.51 -21.56 9.51
C LYS A 87 -2.16 -21.03 8.13
N GLU A 88 -3.15 -20.82 7.28
CA GLU A 88 -2.97 -20.31 5.92
C GLU A 88 -2.35 -18.92 5.91
N ILE A 89 -2.81 -18.03 6.80
CA ILE A 89 -2.27 -16.67 6.93
C ILE A 89 -0.79 -16.73 7.32
N LYS A 90 -0.44 -17.56 8.31
CA LYS A 90 0.96 -17.73 8.73
C LYS A 90 1.82 -18.27 7.59
N GLU A 91 1.33 -19.26 6.84
CA GLU A 91 2.07 -19.84 5.73
C GLU A 91 2.30 -18.85 4.58
N ILE A 92 1.26 -18.11 4.18
CA ILE A 92 1.36 -17.10 3.12
C ILE A 92 2.30 -15.96 3.56
N LYS A 93 2.18 -15.45 4.80
CA LYS A 93 3.11 -14.44 5.34
C LYS A 93 4.56 -14.93 5.30
N ASN A 94 4.82 -16.15 5.75
CA ASN A 94 6.17 -16.73 5.71
C ASN A 94 6.74 -16.83 4.29
N LYS A 95 5.90 -17.18 3.30
CA LYS A 95 6.31 -17.22 1.88
C LYS A 95 6.61 -15.82 1.35
N LEU A 96 5.79 -14.83 1.71
CA LEU A 96 5.99 -13.43 1.33
C LEU A 96 7.28 -12.86 1.93
N TYR A 97 7.62 -13.20 3.18
CA TYR A 97 8.83 -12.72 3.86
C TYR A 97 10.09 -13.47 3.41
N SER A 98 9.96 -14.68 2.89
CA SER A 98 11.06 -15.44 2.32
C SER A 98 11.57 -14.81 1.03
N LYS A 99 12.87 -14.85 0.73
CA LYS A 99 13.42 -14.43 -0.57
C LYS A 99 13.29 -15.49 -1.68
N LEU A 100 12.63 -16.64 -1.44
CA LEU A 100 12.57 -17.73 -2.44
C LEU A 100 11.48 -17.51 -3.49
N ASP A 101 10.24 -17.28 -3.05
CA ASP A 101 9.07 -17.28 -3.93
C ASP A 101 8.68 -15.84 -4.30
N ARG A 102 8.90 -15.40 -5.55
CA ARG A 102 8.52 -14.04 -5.98
C ARG A 102 7.00 -13.87 -6.13
N ILE A 103 6.37 -14.81 -6.82
CA ILE A 103 4.93 -14.81 -7.11
C ILE A 103 4.27 -15.93 -6.29
N ILE A 104 3.26 -15.56 -5.50
CA ILE A 104 2.43 -16.51 -4.73
C ILE A 104 1.00 -16.34 -5.20
N THR A 105 0.37 -17.42 -5.63
CA THR A 105 -1.02 -17.38 -6.15
C THR A 105 -1.93 -18.18 -5.23
N ILE A 106 -2.88 -17.51 -4.58
CA ILE A 106 -3.97 -18.15 -3.85
C ILE A 106 -4.98 -18.67 -4.87
N MET A 107 -5.08 -19.98 -4.98
CA MET A 107 -5.96 -20.69 -5.91
C MET A 107 -7.12 -21.35 -5.20
N GLY A 108 -8.26 -21.48 -5.86
CA GLY A 108 -9.43 -22.12 -5.28
C GLY A 108 -10.73 -21.80 -6.00
N ALA A 109 -11.77 -22.57 -5.69
CA ALA A 109 -13.10 -22.40 -6.26
C ALA A 109 -13.70 -21.02 -5.97
N GLY A 110 -14.79 -20.67 -6.67
CA GLY A 110 -15.57 -19.48 -6.34
C GLY A 110 -16.07 -19.53 -4.88
N GLY A 111 -16.10 -18.39 -4.19
CA GLY A 111 -16.68 -18.28 -2.84
C GLY A 111 -15.85 -18.86 -1.68
N VAL A 112 -14.64 -19.41 -1.90
CA VAL A 112 -13.82 -20.00 -0.80
C VAL A 112 -13.09 -18.96 0.07
N GLY A 113 -13.22 -17.67 -0.24
CA GLY A 113 -12.62 -16.57 0.52
C GLY A 113 -11.20 -16.16 0.10
N LYS A 114 -10.79 -16.38 -1.16
CA LYS A 114 -9.42 -16.02 -1.63
C LYS A 114 -9.10 -14.54 -1.45
N THR A 115 -9.99 -13.66 -1.91
CA THR A 115 -9.84 -12.20 -1.75
C THR A 115 -9.77 -11.82 -0.28
N ALA A 116 -10.69 -12.34 0.54
CA ALA A 116 -10.72 -12.05 1.97
C ALA A 116 -9.43 -12.49 2.66
N LEU A 117 -8.90 -13.66 2.30
CA LEU A 117 -7.64 -14.17 2.82
C LEU A 117 -6.45 -13.31 2.39
N ALA A 118 -6.38 -12.90 1.13
CA ALA A 118 -5.31 -12.00 0.65
C ALA A 118 -5.34 -10.65 1.37
N LEU A 119 -6.54 -10.07 1.55
CA LEU A 119 -6.73 -8.81 2.26
C LEU A 119 -6.34 -8.93 3.74
N GLU A 120 -6.76 -10.01 4.41
CA GLU A 120 -6.42 -10.27 5.80
C GLU A 120 -4.91 -10.48 5.99
N VAL A 121 -4.25 -11.21 5.06
CA VAL A 121 -2.79 -11.34 5.05
C VAL A 121 -2.13 -9.97 4.94
N ALA A 122 -2.61 -9.11 4.03
CA ALA A 122 -2.06 -7.78 3.83
C ALA A 122 -2.23 -6.88 5.05
N LYS A 123 -3.43 -6.84 5.66
CA LYS A 123 -3.69 -6.12 6.92
C LYS A 123 -2.73 -6.55 8.02
N ARG A 124 -2.57 -7.87 8.23
CA ARG A 124 -1.63 -8.41 9.23
C ARG A 124 -0.16 -8.19 8.89
N ILE A 125 0.18 -7.88 7.64
CA ILE A 125 1.55 -7.48 7.28
C ILE A 125 1.75 -6.01 7.63
N VAL A 126 0.79 -5.14 7.34
CA VAL A 126 0.85 -3.72 7.72
C VAL A 126 0.99 -3.54 9.23
N GLU A 127 0.31 -4.38 10.03
CA GLU A 127 0.37 -4.36 11.50
C GLU A 127 1.58 -5.10 12.11
N ASP A 128 2.42 -5.77 11.29
CA ASP A 128 3.57 -6.53 11.79
C ASP A 128 4.80 -5.64 11.94
N GLU A 129 5.37 -5.58 13.14
CA GLU A 129 6.63 -4.88 13.40
C GLU A 129 7.81 -5.41 12.56
N LYS A 130 7.74 -6.67 12.10
CA LYS A 130 8.76 -7.31 11.25
C LYS A 130 8.44 -7.21 9.76
N ASN A 131 7.49 -6.36 9.38
CA ASN A 131 7.10 -6.19 8.00
C ASN A 131 8.32 -5.79 7.13
N PRO A 132 8.69 -6.60 6.11
CA PRO A 132 9.78 -6.26 5.23
C PRO A 132 9.35 -5.33 4.09
N PHE A 133 8.07 -4.95 3.99
CA PHE A 133 7.55 -4.16 2.90
C PHE A 133 7.41 -2.69 3.29
N ARG A 134 7.97 -1.80 2.45
CA ARG A 134 7.72 -0.36 2.54
C ARG A 134 6.37 0.04 1.98
N ALA A 135 5.87 -0.73 1.01
CA ALA A 135 4.54 -0.50 0.46
C ALA A 135 3.84 -1.80 0.02
N ILE A 136 2.53 -1.83 0.26
CA ILE A 136 1.59 -2.84 -0.24
C ILE A 136 0.61 -2.17 -1.18
N ILE A 137 0.62 -2.59 -2.44
CA ILE A 137 -0.21 -2.01 -3.50
C ILE A 137 -1.24 -3.05 -3.93
N TRP A 138 -2.50 -2.81 -3.60
CA TRP A 138 -3.64 -3.64 -3.92
C TRP A 138 -4.31 -3.20 -5.21
N PHE A 139 -4.66 -4.20 -6.01
CA PHE A 139 -5.43 -4.06 -7.22
C PHE A 139 -6.53 -5.10 -7.27
N SER A 140 -7.76 -4.66 -7.54
CA SER A 140 -8.88 -5.56 -7.78
C SER A 140 -9.35 -5.42 -9.22
N ALA A 141 -9.27 -6.52 -9.96
CA ALA A 141 -9.88 -6.65 -11.27
C ALA A 141 -11.31 -7.22 -11.16
N LYS A 142 -11.98 -7.00 -10.02
CA LYS A 142 -13.40 -7.32 -9.85
C LYS A 142 -14.26 -6.27 -10.50
N GLU A 143 -15.23 -6.73 -11.28
CA GLU A 143 -16.23 -5.88 -11.94
C GLU A 143 -17.57 -5.89 -11.21
N GLU A 144 -17.71 -6.74 -10.18
CA GLU A 144 -18.95 -6.94 -9.43
C GLU A 144 -18.66 -7.17 -7.95
N ARG A 145 -19.47 -6.58 -7.07
CA ARG A 145 -19.47 -6.80 -5.64
C ARG A 145 -20.85 -7.29 -5.20
N LEU A 146 -20.88 -8.36 -4.41
CA LEU A 146 -22.09 -8.78 -3.69
C LEU A 146 -22.29 -7.85 -2.50
N THR A 147 -23.46 -7.23 -2.44
CA THR A 147 -23.98 -6.57 -1.24
C THR A 147 -25.04 -7.48 -0.60
N ASP A 148 -25.51 -7.11 0.58
CA ASP A 148 -26.54 -7.87 1.32
C ASP A 148 -27.88 -7.98 0.57
N ILE A 149 -28.07 -7.13 -0.45
CA ILE A 149 -29.32 -6.97 -1.18
C ILE A 149 -29.16 -7.40 -2.64
N GLU A 150 -28.06 -7.02 -3.29
CA GLU A 150 -27.87 -7.25 -4.72
C GLU A 150 -26.40 -7.34 -5.16
N ILE A 151 -26.18 -7.87 -6.38
CA ILE A 151 -24.89 -7.79 -7.07
C ILE A 151 -24.81 -6.41 -7.72
N VAL A 152 -23.87 -5.60 -7.27
CA VAL A 152 -23.61 -4.26 -7.81
C VAL A 152 -22.40 -4.33 -8.74
N LYS A 153 -22.52 -3.76 -9.95
CA LYS A 153 -21.36 -3.56 -10.82
C LYS A 153 -20.44 -2.50 -10.22
N ILE A 154 -19.17 -2.83 -10.07
CA ILE A 154 -18.12 -1.92 -9.63
C ILE A 154 -17.14 -1.70 -10.77
N GLU A 155 -16.55 -0.51 -10.83
CA GLU A 155 -15.46 -0.29 -11.77
C GLU A 155 -14.22 -1.04 -11.27
N PRO A 156 -13.61 -1.92 -12.07
CA PRO A 156 -12.37 -2.58 -11.69
C PRO A 156 -11.26 -1.54 -11.53
N SER A 157 -10.44 -1.69 -10.49
CA SER A 157 -9.34 -0.75 -10.21
C SER A 157 -8.23 -0.86 -11.25
N ILE A 158 -8.15 -1.98 -11.99
CA ILE A 158 -7.25 -2.14 -13.13
C ILE A 158 -8.05 -2.58 -14.35
N LYS A 159 -7.93 -1.79 -15.43
CA LYS A 159 -8.43 -2.12 -16.77
C LYS A 159 -7.30 -2.33 -17.78
N ASN A 160 -6.17 -1.64 -17.59
CA ASN A 160 -5.02 -1.66 -18.50
C ASN A 160 -3.73 -1.29 -17.76
N LEU A 161 -2.61 -1.40 -18.47
CA LEU A 161 -1.28 -1.08 -17.93
C LEU A 161 -1.16 0.37 -17.46
N GLN A 162 -1.79 1.33 -18.14
CA GLN A 162 -1.70 2.74 -17.74
C GLN A 162 -2.37 3.02 -16.40
N GLN A 163 -3.54 2.42 -16.16
CA GLN A 163 -4.21 2.54 -14.85
C GLN A 163 -3.35 1.91 -13.74
N LEU A 164 -2.80 0.72 -13.98
CA LEU A 164 -1.89 0.06 -13.04
C LEU A 164 -0.72 0.98 -12.67
N LEU A 165 -0.04 1.55 -13.67
CA LEU A 165 1.11 2.42 -13.45
C LEU A 165 0.75 3.70 -12.69
N ASN A 166 -0.38 4.33 -13.04
CA ASN A 166 -0.88 5.51 -12.36
C ASN A 166 -1.11 5.23 -10.86
N ASP A 167 -1.75 4.11 -10.54
CA ASP A 167 -2.06 3.74 -9.17
C ASP A 167 -0.80 3.35 -8.38
N VAL A 168 0.15 2.63 -9.02
CA VAL A 168 1.46 2.36 -8.42
C VAL A 168 2.17 3.68 -8.07
N LEU A 169 2.25 4.61 -9.02
CA LEU A 169 2.91 5.90 -8.81
C LEU A 169 2.21 6.72 -7.72
N GLN A 170 0.87 6.76 -7.68
CA GLN A 170 0.15 7.46 -6.61
C GLN A 170 0.53 6.95 -5.20
N VAL A 171 0.84 5.65 -5.08
CA VAL A 171 1.24 5.04 -3.81
C VAL A 171 2.73 5.27 -3.51
N ILE A 172 3.62 5.09 -4.50
CA ILE A 172 5.07 5.04 -4.26
C ILE A 172 5.80 6.36 -4.56
N ASP A 173 5.22 7.25 -5.37
CA ASP A 173 5.80 8.52 -5.78
C ASP A 173 4.76 9.48 -6.40
N ARG A 174 4.06 10.22 -5.55
CA ARG A 174 3.02 11.18 -5.97
C ARG A 174 3.55 12.31 -6.86
N ILE A 175 4.79 12.76 -6.65
CA ILE A 175 5.38 13.83 -7.46
C ILE A 175 5.65 13.30 -8.88
N ALA A 176 6.19 12.08 -9.00
CA ALA A 176 6.35 11.44 -10.31
C ALA A 176 5.00 11.18 -10.99
N TYR A 177 3.96 10.82 -10.24
CA TYR A 177 2.60 10.71 -10.77
C TYR A 177 2.12 12.03 -11.38
N GLU A 178 2.18 13.14 -10.63
CA GLU A 178 1.74 14.47 -11.09
C GLU A 178 2.51 14.90 -12.35
N ASN A 179 3.84 14.75 -12.35
CA ASN A 179 4.67 15.02 -13.52
C ASN A 179 4.29 14.14 -14.73
N TYR A 180 3.97 12.87 -14.51
CA TYR A 180 3.57 11.96 -15.58
C TYR A 180 2.20 12.31 -16.17
N GLN A 181 1.26 12.82 -15.37
CA GLN A 181 -0.04 13.28 -15.88
C GLN A 181 0.08 14.57 -16.70
N GLU A 182 0.97 15.48 -16.31
CA GLU A 182 1.15 16.76 -17.00
C GLU A 182 2.01 16.65 -18.26
N ALA A 183 2.86 15.62 -18.33
CA ALA A 183 3.80 15.44 -19.42
C ALA A 183 3.29 14.41 -20.44
N ASP A 184 3.44 14.70 -21.74
CA ASP A 184 3.15 13.76 -22.84
C ASP A 184 4.29 12.73 -22.98
N VAL A 185 4.48 11.91 -21.95
CA VAL A 185 5.57 10.94 -21.84
C VAL A 185 5.08 9.56 -22.26
N PRO A 186 5.80 8.86 -23.17
CA PRO A 186 5.43 7.50 -23.53
C PRO A 186 5.43 6.55 -22.33
N ILE A 187 4.47 5.63 -22.30
CA ILE A 187 4.21 4.72 -21.17
C ILE A 187 5.43 3.87 -20.80
N GLU A 188 6.30 3.55 -21.76
CA GLU A 188 7.51 2.75 -21.55
C GLU A 188 8.50 3.42 -20.58
N TYR A 189 8.54 4.75 -20.55
CA TYR A 189 9.36 5.49 -19.59
C TYR A 189 8.80 5.34 -18.17
N CYS A 190 7.48 5.35 -18.02
CA CYS A 190 6.82 5.12 -16.75
C CYS A 190 7.05 3.68 -16.25
N VAL A 191 6.95 2.68 -17.13
CA VAL A 191 7.28 1.27 -16.81
C VAL A 191 8.72 1.17 -16.30
N ARG A 192 9.69 1.73 -17.04
CA ARG A 192 11.11 1.72 -16.64
C ARG A 192 11.33 2.41 -15.29
N TYR A 193 10.64 3.53 -15.04
CA TYR A 193 10.72 4.23 -13.77
C TYR A 193 10.24 3.38 -12.60
N VAL A 194 9.05 2.78 -12.74
CA VAL A 194 8.46 1.90 -11.71
C VAL A 194 9.34 0.68 -11.46
N HIS A 195 9.86 0.04 -12.53
CA HIS A 195 10.79 -1.09 -12.39
C HIS A 195 12.05 -0.68 -11.63
N LYS A 196 12.66 0.44 -12.02
CA LYS A 196 13.86 0.96 -11.33
C LYS A 196 13.57 1.20 -9.85
N ARG A 197 12.41 1.78 -9.51
CA ARG A 197 11.99 1.96 -8.12
C ARG A 197 11.82 0.65 -7.39
N PHE A 198 11.27 -0.38 -8.02
CA PHE A 198 11.20 -1.72 -7.41
C PHE A 198 12.58 -2.36 -7.22
N GLU A 199 13.52 -2.15 -8.15
CA GLU A 199 14.90 -2.67 -8.10
C GLU A 199 15.80 -1.97 -7.07
N GLU A 200 15.67 -0.65 -6.89
CA GLU A 200 16.45 0.15 -5.92
C GLU A 200 16.31 -0.35 -4.47
N PHE A 201 15.41 -1.28 -4.25
CA PHE A 201 14.61 -1.40 -3.05
C PHE A 201 14.15 -2.87 -2.89
N ASP A 202 15.09 -3.78 -3.22
CA ASP A 202 15.01 -5.26 -3.33
C ASP A 202 13.83 -5.89 -2.61
N ARG A 203 12.72 -6.07 -3.33
CA ARG A 203 11.54 -6.86 -2.92
C ARG A 203 10.83 -6.39 -1.65
N GLU A 204 11.06 -5.17 -1.20
CA GLU A 204 10.27 -4.56 -0.12
C GLU A 204 9.00 -3.86 -0.67
N TYR A 205 8.59 -4.18 -1.90
CA TYR A 205 7.26 -3.86 -2.44
C TYR A 205 6.45 -5.14 -2.56
N LEU A 206 5.19 -5.10 -2.12
CA LEU A 206 4.21 -6.17 -2.32
C LEU A 206 3.08 -5.67 -3.23
N LEU A 207 2.97 -6.27 -4.40
CA LEU A 207 1.88 -6.08 -5.34
C LEU A 207 0.83 -7.17 -5.13
N ILE A 208 -0.41 -6.79 -4.83
CA ILE A 208 -1.52 -7.72 -4.64
C ILE A 208 -2.51 -7.56 -5.79
N ILE A 209 -2.78 -8.65 -6.51
CA ILE A 209 -3.68 -8.66 -7.67
C ILE A 209 -4.82 -9.62 -7.40
N ASP A 210 -5.98 -9.06 -7.11
CA ASP A 210 -7.19 -9.80 -6.84
C ASP A 210 -7.97 -10.05 -8.14
N ASN A 211 -8.41 -11.30 -8.31
CA ASN A 211 -9.25 -11.77 -9.41
C ASN A 211 -8.56 -11.71 -10.78
N LEU A 212 -7.32 -12.20 -10.88
CA LEU A 212 -6.49 -12.08 -12.09
C LEU A 212 -7.13 -12.67 -13.36
N GLU A 213 -8.02 -13.67 -13.23
CA GLU A 213 -8.68 -14.30 -14.39
C GLU A 213 -9.39 -13.31 -15.34
N THR A 214 -9.76 -12.12 -14.86
CA THR A 214 -10.44 -11.10 -15.68
C THR A 214 -9.50 -10.29 -16.56
N ILE A 215 -8.18 -10.34 -16.31
CA ILE A 215 -7.18 -9.54 -17.04
C ILE A 215 -6.12 -10.40 -17.75
N LEU A 216 -6.31 -11.72 -17.80
CA LEU A 216 -5.39 -12.66 -18.47
C LEU A 216 -5.19 -12.38 -19.96
N GLU A 217 -6.18 -11.77 -20.62
CA GLU A 217 -6.10 -11.41 -22.05
C GLU A 217 -5.33 -10.09 -22.28
N ASN A 218 -4.96 -9.36 -21.23
CA ASN A 218 -4.24 -8.09 -21.32
C ASN A 218 -2.72 -8.33 -21.32
N GLU A 219 -2.18 -8.70 -22.48
CA GLU A 219 -0.74 -9.00 -22.69
C GLU A 219 0.23 -7.97 -22.08
N PRO A 220 0.10 -6.64 -22.31
CA PRO A 220 1.00 -5.66 -21.71
C PRO A 220 1.02 -5.69 -20.17
N LEU A 221 -0.14 -5.93 -19.57
CA LEU A 221 -0.30 -5.97 -18.13
C LEU A 221 0.28 -7.27 -17.55
N ILE A 222 0.02 -8.42 -18.20
CA ILE A 222 0.61 -9.70 -17.79
C ILE A 222 2.13 -9.65 -17.85
N ARG A 223 2.71 -9.07 -18.91
CA ARG A 223 4.16 -8.88 -19.02
C ARG A 223 4.72 -8.01 -17.89
N PHE A 224 4.04 -6.92 -17.55
CA PHE A 224 4.44 -6.09 -16.41
C PHE A 224 4.45 -6.90 -15.09
N ILE A 225 3.41 -7.70 -14.82
CA ILE A 225 3.32 -8.56 -13.63
C ILE A 225 4.46 -9.59 -13.61
N GLU A 226 4.72 -10.24 -14.74
CA GLU A 226 5.78 -11.24 -14.88
C GLU A 226 7.17 -10.64 -14.71
N ASP A 227 7.41 -9.41 -15.17
CA ASP A 227 8.72 -8.76 -15.12
C ASP A 227 8.94 -7.92 -13.85
N ALA A 228 7.88 -7.59 -13.10
CA ALA A 228 7.96 -6.71 -11.93
C ALA A 228 8.95 -7.26 -10.87
N PRO A 229 10.02 -6.53 -10.51
CA PRO A 229 11.03 -6.99 -9.55
C PRO A 229 10.60 -6.81 -8.08
N CYS A 230 9.34 -7.10 -7.77
CA CYS A 230 8.73 -7.02 -6.45
C CYS A 230 8.10 -8.36 -6.02
N LYS A 231 7.56 -8.43 -4.80
CA LYS A 231 6.74 -9.59 -4.38
C LYS A 231 5.34 -9.46 -4.95
N LEU A 232 4.76 -10.58 -5.36
CA LEU A 232 3.39 -10.64 -5.85
C LEU A 232 2.56 -11.63 -5.03
N LEU A 233 1.38 -11.19 -4.60
CA LEU A 233 0.31 -12.03 -4.09
C LEU A 233 -0.89 -11.94 -5.02
N ILE A 234 -1.29 -13.06 -5.61
CA ILE A 234 -2.34 -13.09 -6.63
C ILE A 234 -3.49 -13.93 -6.11
N THR A 235 -4.72 -13.51 -6.37
CA THR A 235 -5.88 -14.38 -6.23
C THR A 235 -6.40 -14.74 -7.62
N SER A 236 -6.61 -16.04 -7.86
CA SER A 236 -7.25 -16.46 -9.10
C SER A 236 -7.96 -17.80 -8.98
N ARG A 237 -8.90 -18.07 -9.89
CA ARG A 237 -9.46 -19.41 -10.12
C ARG A 237 -8.50 -20.33 -10.89
N ILE A 238 -7.59 -19.76 -11.67
CA ILE A 238 -6.67 -20.48 -12.56
C ILE A 238 -5.25 -20.01 -12.27
N GLY A 239 -4.26 -20.88 -12.46
CA GLY A 239 -2.86 -20.52 -12.24
C GLY A 239 -2.27 -19.73 -13.41
N LEU A 240 -1.28 -18.89 -13.14
CA LEU A 240 -0.45 -18.19 -14.13
C LEU A 240 0.59 -19.09 -14.82
N GLY A 241 0.80 -20.33 -14.36
CA GLY A 241 1.72 -21.28 -14.98
C GLY A 241 2.97 -21.56 -14.14
N LYS A 242 4.17 -21.55 -14.75
CA LYS A 242 5.39 -22.08 -14.10
C LYS A 242 6.10 -21.11 -13.14
N LEU A 243 5.84 -19.81 -13.23
CA LEU A 243 6.54 -18.78 -12.44
C LEU A 243 5.95 -18.57 -11.04
N GLU A 244 4.77 -19.10 -10.78
CA GLU A 244 4.06 -18.92 -9.52
C GLU A 244 4.31 -20.05 -8.51
N ARG A 245 4.21 -19.71 -7.23
CA ARG A 245 4.03 -20.69 -6.16
C ARG A 245 2.53 -20.80 -5.83
N PRO A 246 1.83 -21.84 -6.32
CA PRO A 246 0.41 -21.99 -6.04
C PRO A 246 0.18 -22.32 -4.56
N PHE A 247 -0.82 -21.67 -3.96
CA PHE A 247 -1.35 -21.93 -2.64
C PHE A 247 -2.82 -22.34 -2.76
N GLN A 248 -3.10 -23.63 -2.64
CA GLN A 248 -4.45 -24.15 -2.82
C GLN A 248 -5.31 -23.89 -1.58
N LEU A 249 -6.23 -22.94 -1.69
CA LEU A 249 -7.23 -22.65 -0.67
C LEU A 249 -8.39 -23.64 -0.79
N LYS A 250 -8.62 -24.40 0.29
CA LYS A 250 -9.74 -25.34 0.42
C LYS A 250 -10.91 -24.68 1.14
N LYS A 251 -12.11 -25.26 1.09
CA LYS A 251 -13.26 -24.81 1.90
C LYS A 251 -12.90 -24.81 3.40
N LEU A 252 -13.51 -23.90 4.16
CA LEU A 252 -13.38 -23.90 5.63
C LEU A 252 -13.87 -25.24 6.18
N ILE A 253 -13.14 -25.78 7.15
CA ILE A 253 -13.52 -26.98 7.89
C ILE A 253 -14.42 -26.53 9.04
N GLU A 254 -15.44 -27.32 9.40
CA GLU A 254 -16.44 -26.96 10.44
C GLU A 254 -15.82 -26.49 11.76
N SER A 255 -14.67 -27.05 12.17
CA SER A 255 -13.95 -26.64 13.37
C SER A 255 -13.45 -25.19 13.36
N ASP A 256 -13.21 -24.64 12.16
CA ASP A 256 -12.76 -23.27 11.96
C ASP A 256 -13.93 -22.31 11.65
N SER A 257 -15.11 -22.85 11.30
CA SER A 257 -16.33 -22.09 11.00
C SER A 257 -17.14 -21.72 12.24
N LEU A 258 -16.94 -22.44 13.35
CA LEU A 258 -17.58 -22.13 14.62
C LEU A 258 -16.78 -21.00 15.28
N CYS A 259 -17.36 -19.80 15.33
CA CYS A 259 -16.98 -18.82 16.34
C CYS A 259 -17.14 -19.51 17.70
N ASN A 260 -16.04 -19.90 18.33
CA ASN A 260 -16.07 -20.27 19.74
C ASN A 260 -16.44 -18.99 20.50
N GLY A 261 -17.75 -18.79 20.69
CA GLY A 261 -18.29 -17.75 21.54
C GLY A 261 -17.76 -17.97 22.95
N VAL A 262 -16.98 -17.00 23.41
CA VAL A 262 -16.79 -16.67 24.82
C VAL A 262 -16.75 -15.15 24.90
#